data_AF-A0A377WBW7-F1
#
_entry.id   AF-A0A377WBW7-F1
#
_cell.length_a   1.000
_cell.length_b   1.000
_cell.length_c   1.000
_cell.angle_alpha   90.00
_cell.angle_beta   90.00
_cell.angle_gamma   90.00
#
_symmetry.space_group_name_H-M   'P 1'
#
loop_
_entity.id
_entity.type
_entity.pdbx_description
1 polymer ?
#
loop_
_entity_poly.entity_id
_entity_poly.type
_entity_poly.pdbx_seq_one_letter_code
_entity_poly.pdbx_strand_id
1 'polypeptide(L)'
;MTSDYDLLILDIMLPDVNGWDIVRMLRAAGKGMPILLLTALGTIEHRVKGLELGADDYLVKPFAFAELLARVRTLLRRGAAVIVESQFQAADLSVDLVSRKVTRGATRHHPDQ
;
A
#
# COMPACT_ATOMS: atom_id res chain seq x y z
N MET A 1 3.86 -20.80 -7.79
CA MET A 1 2.77 -19.88 -7.40
C MET A 1 3.42 -18.53 -7.18
N THR A 2 3.29 -17.60 -8.12
CA THR A 2 3.81 -16.24 -7.94
C THR A 2 2.61 -15.40 -7.55
N SER A 3 2.35 -15.30 -6.24
CA SER A 3 1.33 -14.39 -5.73
C SER A 3 1.88 -12.97 -5.85
N ASP A 4 1.12 -12.09 -6.48
CA ASP A 4 1.40 -10.66 -6.40
C ASP A 4 1.04 -10.19 -4.99
N TYR A 5 1.98 -9.50 -4.35
CA TYR A 5 1.81 -8.96 -3.00
C TYR A 5 1.50 -7.46 -3.09
N ASP A 6 0.49 -7.01 -2.35
CA ASP A 6 0.09 -5.60 -2.33
C ASP A 6 1.05 -4.71 -1.53
N LEU A 7 1.85 -5.29 -0.64
CA LEU A 7 2.85 -4.62 0.18
C LEU A 7 3.88 -5.61 0.72
N LEU A 8 5.13 -5.19 0.84
CA LEU A 8 6.21 -5.94 1.49
C LEU A 8 6.65 -5.25 2.78
N ILE A 9 6.66 -5.99 3.90
CA ILE A 9 7.33 -5.57 5.14
C ILE A 9 8.65 -6.33 5.23
N LEU A 10 9.77 -5.62 5.32
CA LEU A 10 11.11 -6.21 5.19
C LEU A 10 12.02 -5.76 6.33
N ASP A 11 12.68 -6.70 7.01
CA ASP A 11 13.83 -6.36 7.87
C ASP A 11 15.11 -6.26 7.01
N ILE A 12 16.01 -5.38 7.42
CA ILE A 12 17.33 -5.20 6.80
C ILE A 12 18.33 -6.23 7.32
N MET A 13 18.24 -6.58 8.60
CA MET A 13 19.15 -7.53 9.24
C MET A 13 18.60 -8.95 9.17
N LEU A 14 18.57 -9.52 7.96
CA LEU A 14 18.26 -10.93 7.76
C LEU A 14 19.55 -11.77 7.87
N PRO A 15 19.47 -13.05 8.28
CA PRO A 15 20.66 -13.87 8.55
C PRO A 15 21.51 -14.15 7.31
N ASP A 16 20.88 -14.40 6.15
CA ASP A 16 21.59 -14.89 4.95
C ASP A 16 21.72 -13.84 3.84
N VAL A 17 20.89 -12.80 3.90
CA VAL A 17 20.74 -11.81 2.83
C VAL A 17 20.63 -10.41 3.40
N ASN A 18 21.16 -9.42 2.71
CA ASN A 18 21.01 -8.04 3.15
C ASN A 18 19.69 -7.48 2.62
N GLY A 19 18.82 -6.95 3.49
CA GLY A 19 17.55 -6.39 3.06
C GLY A 19 17.70 -5.19 2.10
N TRP A 20 18.83 -4.47 2.14
CA TRP A 20 19.13 -3.44 1.14
C TRP A 20 19.24 -4.02 -0.28
N ASP A 21 19.88 -5.19 -0.41
CA ASP A 21 20.03 -5.86 -1.70
C ASP A 21 18.70 -6.38 -2.22
N ILE A 22 17.83 -6.84 -1.32
CA ILE A 22 16.46 -7.25 -1.69
C ILE A 22 15.68 -6.06 -2.27
N VAL A 23 15.70 -4.90 -1.63
CA VAL A 23 15.02 -3.70 -2.16
C VAL A 23 15.55 -3.36 -3.55
N ARG A 24 16.88 -3.29 -3.71
CA ARG A 24 17.53 -2.98 -4.99
C ARG A 24 17.15 -3.99 -6.07
N MET A 25 17.17 -5.29 -5.76
CA MET A 25 16.82 -6.36 -6.67
C MET A 25 15.35 -6.28 -7.11
N LEU A 26 14.42 -6.05 -6.17
CA LEU A 26 12.99 -5.92 -6.48
C LEU A 26 12.73 -4.72 -7.40
N ARG A 27 13.35 -3.57 -7.13
CA ARG A 27 13.21 -2.37 -7.97
C ARG A 27 13.86 -2.55 -9.34
N ALA A 28 15.04 -3.18 -9.42
CA ALA A 28 15.67 -3.52 -10.69
C ALA A 28 14.82 -4.52 -11.53
N ALA A 29 14.07 -5.40 -10.87
CA ALA A 29 13.12 -6.31 -11.49
C ALA A 29 11.77 -5.67 -11.85
N GLY A 30 11.63 -4.34 -11.70
CA GLY A 30 10.40 -3.61 -12.04
C GLY A 30 9.23 -3.87 -11.09
N LYS A 31 9.47 -4.44 -9.90
CA LYS A 31 8.41 -4.71 -8.92
C LYS A 31 8.03 -3.41 -8.20
N GLY A 32 6.80 -2.95 -8.42
CA GLY A 32 6.28 -1.68 -7.92
C GLY A 32 5.47 -1.75 -6.62
N MET A 33 5.39 -2.92 -5.95
CA MET A 33 4.66 -2.99 -4.69
C MET A 33 5.34 -2.08 -3.63
N PRO A 34 4.57 -1.40 -2.78
CA PRO A 34 5.10 -0.64 -1.66
C PRO A 34 5.97 -1.50 -0.74
N ILE A 35 7.13 -0.98 -0.34
CA ILE A 35 8.04 -1.63 0.61
C ILE A 35 8.14 -0.78 1.88
N LEU A 36 7.75 -1.37 3.02
CA LEU A 36 7.98 -0.84 4.36
C LEU A 36 9.19 -1.54 4.98
N LEU A 37 10.24 -0.79 5.26
CA LEU A 37 11.38 -1.31 6.02
C LEU A 37 11.05 -1.32 7.52
N LEU A 38 11.24 -2.46 8.18
CA LEU A 38 10.94 -2.68 9.60
C LEU A 38 12.16 -3.25 10.33
N THR A 39 13.00 -2.40 10.92
CA THR A 39 14.32 -2.82 11.40
C THR A 39 14.77 -2.11 12.68
N ALA A 40 15.81 -2.62 13.35
CA ALA A 40 16.42 -1.96 14.50
C ALA A 40 17.40 -0.83 14.11
N LEU A 41 17.75 -0.68 12.82
CA LEU A 41 18.61 0.40 12.35
C LEU A 41 17.86 1.74 12.38
N GLY A 42 18.08 2.51 13.45
CA GLY A 42 17.28 3.69 13.77
C GLY A 42 17.86 5.05 13.37
N THR A 43 19.05 5.10 12.77
CA THR A 43 19.71 6.38 12.45
C THR A 43 19.08 7.05 11.23
N ILE A 44 19.26 8.36 11.10
CA ILE A 44 18.75 9.16 9.98
C ILE A 44 19.37 8.67 8.67
N GLU A 45 20.67 8.37 8.68
CA GLU A 45 21.42 7.90 7.51
C GLU A 45 20.84 6.58 6.96
N HIS A 46 20.47 5.65 7.85
CA HIS A 46 19.84 4.40 7.43
C HIS A 46 18.46 4.62 6.81
N ARG A 47 17.67 5.53 7.40
CA ARG A 47 16.35 5.88 6.84
C ARG A 47 16.47 6.50 5.46
N VAL A 48 17.36 7.49 5.31
CA VAL A 48 17.62 8.16 4.03
C VAL A 48 18.07 7.14 2.99
N LYS A 49 19.05 6.30 3.33
CA LYS A 49 19.53 5.22 2.45
C LYS A 49 18.40 4.30 1.98
N GLY A 50 17.49 3.90 2.87
CA GLY A 50 16.39 3.02 2.50
C GLY A 50 15.42 3.65 1.51
N LEU A 51 15.09 4.92 1.71
CA LEU A 51 14.23 5.67 0.79
C LEU A 51 14.90 5.88 -0.57
N GLU A 52 16.19 6.21 -0.61
CA GLU A 52 16.96 6.37 -1.85
C GLU A 52 17.07 5.06 -2.66
N LEU A 53 17.15 3.92 -1.97
CA LEU A 53 17.13 2.59 -2.60
C LEU A 53 15.75 2.20 -3.16
N GLY A 54 14.71 2.98 -2.86
CA GLY A 54 13.36 2.78 -3.38
C GLY A 54 12.38 2.12 -2.42
N ALA A 55 12.68 2.07 -1.12
CA ALA A 55 11.64 1.79 -0.12
C ALA A 55 10.68 2.98 0.02
N ASP A 56 9.43 2.70 0.37
CA ASP A 56 8.36 3.71 0.41
C ASP A 56 8.14 4.30 1.81
N ASP A 57 8.49 3.53 2.84
CA ASP A 57 8.45 3.97 4.23
C ASP A 57 9.43 3.16 5.10
N TYR A 58 9.65 3.63 6.32
CA TYR A 58 10.61 3.09 7.27
C TYR A 58 10.07 3.16 8.70
N LEU A 59 10.10 2.04 9.42
CA LEU A 59 9.69 1.92 10.81
C LEU A 59 10.79 1.25 11.64
N VAL A 60 11.21 1.92 12.72
CA VAL A 60 12.29 1.46 13.60
C VAL A 60 11.72 0.61 14.73
N LYS A 61 12.43 -0.47 15.11
CA LYS A 61 12.12 -1.28 16.29
C LYS A 61 12.74 -0.67 17.56
N PRO A 62 12.04 -0.70 18.71
CA PRO A 62 10.66 -1.17 18.92
C PRO A 62 9.63 -0.15 18.45
N PHE A 63 8.45 -0.62 18.03
CA PHE A 63 7.36 0.21 17.53
C PHE A 63 6.03 -0.16 18.19
N ALA A 64 5.09 0.78 18.21
CA ALA A 64 3.71 0.49 18.58
C ALA A 64 2.98 -0.19 17.42
N PHE A 65 2.19 -1.24 17.69
CA PHE A 65 1.42 -1.92 16.64
C PHE A 65 0.49 -0.97 15.88
N ALA A 66 -0.10 0.01 16.58
CA ALA A 66 -0.91 1.06 15.97
C ALA A 66 -0.14 1.89 14.92
N GLU A 67 1.16 2.16 15.15
CA GLU A 67 2.01 2.86 14.19
C GLU A 67 2.25 2.02 12.93
N LEU A 68 2.61 0.74 13.10
CA LEU A 68 2.77 -0.19 11.98
C LEU A 68 1.49 -0.25 11.13
N LEU A 69 0.33 -0.43 11.78
CA LEU A 69 -0.96 -0.50 11.10
C LEU A 69 -1.28 0.80 10.34
N ALA A 70 -1.00 1.97 10.92
CA ALA A 70 -1.23 3.26 10.27
C ALA A 70 -0.37 3.44 9.01
N ARG A 71 0.91 3.02 9.07
CA ARG A 71 1.84 3.08 7.94
C ARG A 71 1.45 2.12 6.82
N VAL A 72 1.15 0.86 7.15
CA VAL A 72 0.65 -0.14 6.19
C VAL A 72 -0.59 0.37 5.46
N ARG A 73 -1.60 0.87 6.20
CA ARG A 73 -2.81 1.45 5.60
C ARG A 73 -2.48 2.63 4.69
N THR A 74 -1.50 3.46 5.05
CA THR A 74 -1.10 4.61 4.25
C THR A 74 -0.41 4.21 2.95
N LEU A 75 0.46 3.21 2.99
CA LEU A 75 1.13 2.67 1.80
C LEU A 75 0.14 2.00 0.84
N LEU A 76 -0.76 1.16 1.36
CA LEU A 76 -1.77 0.49 0.53
C LEU A 76 -2.73 1.49 -0.14
N ARG A 77 -3.10 2.60 0.54
CA ARG A 77 -3.91 3.66 -0.08
C ARG A 77 -3.18 4.37 -1.24
N ARG A 78 -1.85 4.52 -1.16
CA ARG A 78 -1.05 5.16 -2.21
C ARG A 78 -0.90 4.26 -3.44
N GLY A 79 -0.71 2.95 -3.23
CA GLY A 79 -0.74 1.95 -4.31
C GLY A 79 -2.13 1.84 -4.95
N ALA A 80 -3.19 2.00 -4.16
CA ALA A 80 -4.59 2.01 -4.58
C ALA A 80 -5.09 3.36 -5.14
N ALA A 81 -4.21 4.24 -5.62
CA ALA A 81 -4.62 5.35 -6.49
C ALA A 81 -5.31 4.87 -7.79
N VAL A 82 -5.40 3.54 -8.00
CA VAL A 82 -6.20 2.87 -9.02
C VAL A 82 -7.23 1.98 -8.33
N ILE A 83 -8.49 2.42 -8.42
CA ILE A 83 -9.76 1.69 -8.23
C ILE A 83 -10.12 1.34 -6.76
N VAL A 84 -10.68 2.32 -6.04
CA VAL A 84 -11.96 1.99 -5.38
C VAL A 84 -12.92 1.83 -6.54
N GLU A 85 -13.46 0.63 -6.78
CA GLU A 85 -14.64 0.50 -7.63
C GLU A 85 -15.72 1.36 -6.95
N SER A 86 -15.82 2.61 -7.36
CA SER A 86 -16.84 3.51 -6.86
C SER A 86 -18.12 3.32 -7.65
N GLN A 87 -18.06 2.62 -8.78
CA GLN A 87 -19.19 2.36 -9.66
C GLN A 87 -19.49 0.86 -9.68
N PHE A 88 -20.61 0.47 -9.09
CA PHE A 88 -21.13 -0.90 -9.14
C PHE A 88 -22.32 -0.95 -10.09
N GLN A 89 -22.38 -1.95 -10.96
CA GLN A 89 -23.53 -2.17 -11.84
C GLN A 89 -24.08 -3.59 -11.71
N ALA A 90 -25.39 -3.69 -11.43
CA ALA A 90 -26.12 -4.95 -11.35
C ALA A 90 -27.47 -4.77 -12.06
N ALA A 91 -27.65 -5.43 -13.20
CA ALA A 91 -28.82 -5.23 -14.08
C ALA A 91 -29.05 -3.73 -14.40
N ASP A 92 -30.21 -3.19 -14.03
CA ASP A 92 -30.57 -1.78 -14.25
C ASP A 92 -30.09 -0.84 -13.13
N LEU A 93 -29.44 -1.35 -12.08
CA LEU A 93 -28.92 -0.59 -10.95
C LEU A 93 -27.45 -0.20 -11.17
N SER A 94 -27.14 1.10 -11.05
CA SER A 94 -25.79 1.65 -11.00
C SER A 94 -25.63 2.48 -9.71
N VAL A 95 -24.53 2.26 -8.99
CA VAL A 95 -24.23 2.90 -7.71
C VAL A 95 -22.87 3.57 -7.82
N ASP A 96 -22.84 4.90 -7.71
CA ASP A 96 -21.62 5.69 -7.62
C ASP A 96 -21.39 6.13 -6.16
N LEU A 97 -20.48 5.45 -5.46
CA LEU A 97 -20.13 5.68 -4.05
C LEU A 97 -19.41 7.02 -3.81
N VAL A 98 -18.84 7.63 -4.85
CA VAL A 98 -18.12 8.92 -4.75
C VAL A 98 -19.13 10.07 -4.75
N SER A 99 -20.07 10.05 -5.68
CA SER A 99 -21.14 11.05 -5.79
C SER A 99 -22.38 10.72 -4.96
N ARG A 100 -22.37 9.57 -4.27
CA ARG A 100 -23.52 9.01 -3.54
C ARG A 100 -24.78 8.97 -4.40
N LYS A 101 -24.64 8.57 -5.66
CA LYS A 101 -25.76 8.49 -6.59
C LYS A 101 -26.11 7.04 -6.85
N VAL A 102 -27.41 6.75 -6.79
CA VAL A 102 -27.95 5.46 -7.17
C VAL A 102 -28.92 5.69 -8.32
N THR A 103 -28.71 4.99 -9.42
CA THR A 103 -29.59 5.05 -10.59
C THR A 103 -30.14 3.67 -10.85
N ARG A 104 -31.46 3.54 -10.99
CA ARG A 104 -32.10 2.29 -11.36
C ARG A 104 -32.97 2.54 -12.59
N GLY A 105 -32.59 1.95 -13.73
CA GLY A 105 -33.17 2.32 -15.02
C GLY A 105 -32.94 3.79 -15.36
N ALA A 106 -33.95 4.46 -15.95
CA ALA A 106 -33.89 5.89 -16.29
C ALA A 106 -34.12 6.84 -15.10
N THR A 107 -34.27 6.32 -13.87
CA THR A 107 -34.68 7.12 -12.71
C THR A 107 -33.51 7.27 -11.73
N ARG A 108 -33.09 8.51 -11.49
CA ARG A 108 -32.08 8.86 -10.47
C ARG A 108 -32.74 8.90 -9.09
N HIS A 109 -32.22 8.13 -8.14
CA HIS A 109 -32.63 8.21 -6.74
C HIS A 109 -31.48 8.76 -5.90
N HIS A 110 -31.74 9.86 -5.19
CA HIS A 110 -30.82 10.42 -4.21
C HIS A 110 -31.02 9.65 -2.90
N PRO A 111 -29.98 9.03 -2.33
CA PRO A 111 -30.11 8.24 -1.11
C PRO A 111 -29.97 9.18 0.09
N ASP A 112 -31.03 9.91 0.41
CA ASP A 112 -31.22 10.62 1.69
C ASP A 112 -32.72 10.89 1.89
N GLN A 113 -33.48 9.80 2.17
CA GLN A 113 -34.74 9.79 2.93
C GLN A 113 -34.81 8.48 3.72
#